data_AF-A0ABD1WQD9-F1
#
_entry.id   AF-A0ABD1WQD9-F1
#
_cell.length_a   1.000
_cell.length_b   1.000
_cell.length_c   1.000
_cell.angle_alpha   90.00
_cell.angle_beta   90.00
_cell.angle_gamma   90.00
#
_symmetry.space_group_name_H-M   'P 1'
#
loop_
_entity.id
_entity.type
_entity.pdbx_description
1 polymer ?
#
loop_
_entity_poly.entity_id
_entity_poly.type
_entity_poly.pdbx_seq_one_letter_code
_entity_poly.pdbx_strand_id
1 'polypeptide(L)'
;MDEASVLENVIRYLQYLQERVDILEEQARKPVVHVKKSELVVDDVGSSSSEQQSTPSIEARVCDKHVLLRIYCEKRKGILVKILGEIEKLNLGVVNTSVVPFGSSFLDITIIAEKEKEFSLAVKEIVQSLYNVLHRAA
;
A
#
# COMPACT_ATOMS: atom_id res chain seq x y z
N MET A 1 32.72 14.96 36.78
CA MET A 1 31.55 15.29 35.96
C MET A 1 30.62 16.07 36.84
N ASP A 2 30.23 17.26 36.39
CA ASP A 2 29.32 18.11 37.15
C ASP A 2 27.87 17.66 36.89
N GLU A 3 27.09 17.44 37.95
CA GLU A 3 25.70 16.94 37.84
C GLU A 3 24.82 17.93 37.06
N ALA A 4 25.08 19.22 37.21
CA ALA A 4 24.41 20.28 36.46
C ALA A 4 24.69 20.21 34.95
N SER A 5 25.94 19.90 34.58
CA SER A 5 26.35 19.76 33.17
C SER A 5 25.71 18.54 32.49
N VAL A 6 25.53 17.44 33.23
CA VAL A 6 24.83 16.26 32.72
C VAL A 6 23.35 16.58 32.47
N LEU A 7 22.71 17.29 33.40
CA LEU A 7 21.30 17.68 33.25
C LEU A 7 21.09 18.63 32.06
N GLU A 8 21.98 19.60 31.87
CA GLU A 8 21.93 20.52 30.73
C GLU A 8 22.06 19.78 29.39
N ASN A 9 22.95 18.80 29.32
CA ASN A 9 23.11 17.97 28.13
C ASN A 9 21.86 17.12 27.83
N VAL A 10 21.20 16.58 28.86
CA VAL A 10 19.94 15.83 28.69
C VAL A 10 18.84 16.73 28.15
N ILE A 11 18.69 17.96 28.69
CA ILE A 11 17.70 18.94 28.22
C ILE A 11 17.95 19.28 26.75
N ARG A 12 19.21 19.56 26.38
CA ARG A 12 19.59 19.87 25.00
C ARG A 12 19.30 18.70 24.06
N TYR A 13 19.57 17.48 24.51
CA TYR A 13 19.31 16.28 23.71
C TYR A 13 17.80 16.05 23.50
N LEU A 14 16.97 16.28 24.52
CA LEU A 14 15.52 16.19 24.41
C LEU A 14 14.95 17.25 23.44
N GLN A 15 15.46 18.48 23.49
CA GLN A 15 15.08 19.54 22.55
C GLN A 15 15.43 19.16 21.10
N TYR A 16 16.65 18.66 20.88
CA TYR A 16 17.07 18.15 19.57
C TYR A 16 16.20 17.01 19.06
N LEU A 17 15.82 16.07 19.93
CA LEU A 17 14.91 14.98 19.56
C LEU A 17 13.51 15.51 19.20
N GLN A 18 12.99 16.47 19.96
CA GLN A 18 11.69 17.08 19.67
C GLN A 18 11.68 17.74 18.28
N GLU A 19 12.69 18.55 17.98
CA GLU A 19 12.82 19.21 16.67
C GLU A 19 12.89 18.19 15.52
N ARG A 20 13.60 17.07 15.73
CA ARG A 20 13.65 15.99 14.74
C ARG A 20 12.31 15.30 14.53
N VAL A 21 11.53 15.08 15.59
CA VAL A 21 10.19 14.50 15.48
C VAL A 21 9.29 15.44 14.70
N ASP A 22 9.29 16.74 15.01
CA ASP A 22 8.47 17.73 14.32
C ASP A 22 8.77 17.76 12.81
N ILE A 23 10.05 17.75 12.42
CA ILE A 23 10.47 17.68 11.01
C ILE A 23 9.98 16.39 10.34
N LEU A 24 10.08 15.25 11.03
CA LEU A 24 9.63 13.95 10.48
C LEU A 24 8.10 13.89 10.34
N GLU A 25 7.36 14.46 11.29
CA GLU A 25 5.90 14.56 11.21
C GLU A 25 5.44 15.47 10.08
N GLU A 26 6.10 16.61 9.86
CA GLU A 26 5.84 17.49 8.71
C GLU A 26 6.14 16.78 7.38
N GLN A 27 7.23 16.02 7.30
CA GLN A 27 7.55 15.22 6.11
C GLN A 27 6.53 14.09 5.86
N ALA A 28 5.97 13.52 6.94
CA ALA A 28 4.92 12.51 6.88
C ALA A 28 3.53 13.09 6.55
N ARG A 29 3.35 14.41 6.65
CA ARG A 29 2.13 15.14 6.24
C ARG A 29 1.94 15.28 4.74
N LYS A 30 2.88 14.79 3.91
CA LYS A 30 2.60 14.51 2.49
C LYS A 30 1.41 13.54 2.42
N PRO A 31 0.45 13.70 1.50
CA PRO A 31 -0.82 12.99 1.57
C PRO A 31 -0.62 11.48 1.42
N VAL A 32 -0.46 10.80 2.55
CA VAL A 32 -0.72 9.37 2.66
C VAL A 32 -2.24 9.26 2.61
N VAL A 33 -2.77 9.03 1.41
CA VAL A 33 -4.16 8.62 1.23
C VAL A 33 -4.28 7.25 1.89
N HIS A 34 -4.60 7.23 3.18
CA HIS A 34 -5.19 6.07 3.82
C HIS A 34 -6.56 5.87 3.15
N VAL A 35 -6.60 4.97 2.18
CA VAL A 35 -7.87 4.46 1.65
C VAL A 35 -8.51 3.69 2.80
N LYS A 36 -9.45 4.35 3.48
CA LYS A 36 -10.41 3.71 4.37
C LYS A 36 -11.03 2.54 3.62
N LYS A 37 -11.05 1.38 4.28
CA LYS A 37 -11.86 0.21 3.95
C LYS A 37 -13.26 0.66 3.52
N SER A 38 -13.59 0.56 2.23
CA SER A 38 -14.94 0.84 1.76
C SER A 38 -15.79 -0.39 2.03
N GLU A 39 -16.49 -0.37 3.16
CA GLU A 39 -17.62 -1.25 3.38
C GLU A 39 -18.83 -0.59 2.69
N LEU A 40 -19.15 -1.06 1.49
CA LEU A 40 -20.38 -0.69 0.80
C LEU A 40 -21.50 -1.52 1.43
N VAL A 41 -22.25 -0.91 2.35
CA VAL A 41 -23.56 -1.41 2.78
C VAL A 41 -24.52 -1.21 1.61
N VAL A 42 -24.95 -2.32 1.00
CA VAL A 42 -26.18 -2.36 0.21
C VAL A 42 -27.16 -3.16 1.03
N ASP A 43 -28.14 -2.44 1.59
CA ASP A 43 -29.30 -3.03 2.24
C ASP A 43 -30.21 -3.55 1.14
N ASP A 44 -30.21 -4.87 0.91
CA ASP A 44 -31.37 -5.55 0.33
C ASP A 44 -31.42 -7.00 0.83
N VAL A 45 -32.64 -7.41 1.14
CA VAL A 45 -33.03 -8.54 1.97
C VAL A 45 -32.85 -9.88 1.24
N GLY A 46 -32.16 -10.85 1.84
CA GLY A 46 -32.23 -12.23 1.35
C GLY A 46 -31.08 -13.14 1.77
N SER A 47 -31.36 -13.96 2.79
CA SER A 47 -30.62 -15.16 3.21
C SER A 47 -29.64 -15.78 2.19
N SER A 48 -28.35 -15.80 2.54
CA SER A 48 -27.46 -16.96 2.37
C SER A 48 -26.19 -16.72 3.20
N SER A 49 -25.71 -17.76 3.87
CA SER A 49 -24.51 -17.76 4.73
C SER A 49 -23.38 -16.89 4.17
N SER A 50 -23.09 -15.79 4.85
CA SER A 50 -21.99 -14.89 4.54
C SER A 50 -20.67 -15.56 4.88
N GLU A 51 -20.20 -16.42 3.97
CA GLU A 51 -18.77 -16.61 3.81
C GLU A 51 -18.19 -15.22 3.60
N GLN A 52 -17.44 -14.72 4.58
CA GLN A 52 -16.77 -13.44 4.48
C GLN A 52 -15.77 -13.54 3.34
N GLN A 53 -16.21 -13.19 2.12
CA GLN A 53 -15.35 -13.10 0.96
C GLN A 53 -14.20 -12.18 1.34
N SER A 54 -13.00 -12.76 1.47
CA SER A 54 -11.84 -12.02 1.91
C SER A 54 -11.51 -11.00 0.81
N THR A 55 -11.89 -9.75 1.05
CA THR A 55 -11.70 -8.71 0.05
C THR A 55 -10.21 -8.42 -0.07
N PRO A 56 -9.65 -8.41 -1.28
CA PRO A 56 -8.24 -8.12 -1.49
C PRO A 56 -7.92 -6.71 -0.98
N SER A 57 -6.81 -6.58 -0.25
CA SER A 57 -6.27 -5.29 0.17
C SER A 57 -5.21 -4.85 -0.81
N ILE A 58 -5.29 -3.59 -1.27
CA ILE A 58 -4.34 -3.01 -2.21
C ILE A 58 -3.89 -1.65 -1.66
N GLU A 59 -2.59 -1.50 -1.52
CA GLU A 59 -1.95 -0.23 -1.22
C GLU A 59 -1.05 0.17 -2.38
N ALA A 60 -1.14 1.42 -2.80
CA ALA A 60 -0.31 1.99 -3.85
C ALA A 60 0.33 3.29 -3.37
N ARG A 61 1.64 3.41 -3.57
CA ARG A 61 2.42 4.62 -3.25
C ARG A 61 3.24 5.03 -4.46
N VAL A 62 3.34 6.33 -4.70
CA VAL A 62 4.13 6.89 -5.81
C VAL A 62 5.24 7.75 -5.23
N CYS A 63 6.47 7.52 -5.68
CA CYS A 63 7.65 8.30 -5.34
C CYS A 63 8.44 8.55 -6.61
N ASP A 64 8.55 9.82 -7.02
CA ASP A 64 9.16 10.25 -8.28
C ASP A 64 8.57 9.53 -9.50
N LYS A 65 9.34 8.61 -10.08
CA LYS A 65 8.98 7.76 -11.22
C LYS A 65 8.58 6.33 -10.82
N HIS A 66 8.74 5.98 -9.55
CA HIS A 66 8.46 4.65 -9.04
C HIS A 66 7.08 4.54 -8.42
N VAL A 67 6.44 3.40 -8.62
CA VAL A 67 5.17 2.99 -8.02
C VAL A 67 5.44 1.75 -7.18
N LEU A 68 5.12 1.82 -5.89
CA LEU A 68 5.13 0.69 -4.98
C LEU A 68 3.70 0.19 -4.80
N LEU A 69 3.47 -1.07 -5.10
CA LEU A 69 2.20 -1.76 -4.91
C LEU A 69 2.38 -2.84 -3.85
N ARG A 70 1.48 -2.88 -2.88
CA ARG A 70 1.35 -3.98 -1.91
C ARG A 70 -0.05 -4.55 -2.02
N ILE A 71 -0.14 -5.83 -2.33
CA ILE A 71 -1.39 -6.52 -2.64
C ILE A 71 -1.48 -7.74 -1.74
N TYR A 72 -2.54 -7.80 -0.94
CA TYR A 72 -2.89 -8.97 -0.14
C TYR A 72 -4.14 -9.61 -0.72
N CYS A 73 -4.06 -10.88 -1.14
CA CYS A 73 -5.19 -11.58 -1.72
C CYS A 73 -5.13 -13.09 -1.49
N GLU A 74 -6.25 -13.77 -1.71
CA GLU A 74 -6.28 -15.23 -1.73
C GLU A 74 -5.45 -15.81 -2.89
N LYS A 75 -4.79 -16.92 -2.59
CA LYS A 75 -4.01 -17.73 -3.52
C LYS A 75 -4.97 -18.39 -4.52
N ARG A 76 -4.93 -17.91 -5.77
CA ARG A 76 -5.66 -18.49 -6.90
C ARG A 76 -4.72 -18.78 -8.06
N LYS A 77 -5.04 -19.80 -8.85
CA LYS A 77 -4.24 -20.18 -10.01
C LYS A 77 -4.13 -19.02 -10.99
N GLY A 78 -2.90 -18.62 -11.32
CA GLY A 78 -2.63 -17.57 -12.30
C GLY A 78 -2.89 -16.13 -11.82
N ILE A 79 -3.16 -15.90 -10.53
CA ILE A 79 -3.46 -14.54 -10.03
C ILE A 79 -2.31 -13.56 -10.28
N LEU A 80 -1.06 -14.01 -10.09
CA LEU A 80 0.13 -13.19 -10.34
C LEU A 80 0.22 -12.73 -11.80
N VAL A 81 -0.03 -13.65 -12.75
CA VAL A 81 0.01 -13.34 -14.19
C VAL A 81 -1.06 -12.31 -14.54
N LYS A 82 -2.26 -12.42 -13.95
CA LYS A 82 -3.34 -11.44 -14.14
C LYS A 82 -2.97 -10.06 -13.61
N ILE A 83 -2.35 -10.00 -12.42
CA ILE A 83 -1.89 -8.74 -11.81
C ILE A 83 -0.83 -8.09 -12.71
N LEU A 84 0.21 -8.84 -13.10
CA LEU A 84 1.30 -8.30 -13.92
C LEU A 84 0.80 -7.83 -15.29
N GLY A 85 -0.07 -8.59 -15.94
CA GLY A 85 -0.67 -8.19 -17.22
C GLY A 85 -1.56 -6.95 -17.11
N GLU A 86 -2.15 -6.68 -15.94
CA GLU A 86 -2.89 -5.43 -15.72
C GLU A 86 -1.94 -4.24 -15.49
N ILE A 87 -0.83 -4.45 -14.77
CA ILE A 87 0.21 -3.44 -14.57
C ILE A 87 0.82 -3.00 -15.91
N GLU A 88 1.06 -3.95 -16.83
CA GLU A 88 1.54 -3.64 -18.17
C GLU A 88 0.55 -2.76 -18.97
N LYS A 89 -0.76 -3.01 -18.88
CA LYS A 89 -1.79 -2.16 -19.52
C LYS A 89 -1.86 -0.75 -18.97
N LEU A 90 -1.42 -0.56 -17.73
CA LEU A 90 -1.31 0.76 -17.09
C LEU A 90 -0.01 1.49 -17.50
N ASN A 91 0.77 0.96 -18.46
CA ASN A 91 2.05 1.52 -18.91
C ASN A 91 3.05 1.68 -17.75
N LEU A 92 3.04 0.71 -16.83
CA LEU A 92 3.99 0.62 -15.72
C LEU A 92 4.98 -0.51 -15.99
N GLY A 93 6.26 -0.18 -16.12
CA GLY A 93 7.33 -1.16 -16.28
C GLY A 93 7.69 -1.82 -14.95
N VAL A 94 7.54 -3.14 -14.83
CA VAL A 94 7.85 -3.85 -13.59
C VAL A 94 9.37 -3.92 -13.38
N VAL A 95 9.84 -3.36 -12.27
CA VAL A 95 11.27 -3.38 -11.86
C VAL A 95 11.54 -4.56 -10.93
N ASN A 96 10.64 -4.81 -9.98
CA ASN A 96 10.78 -5.88 -9.02
C ASN A 96 9.42 -6.45 -8.64
N THR A 97 9.38 -7.76 -8.41
CA THR A 97 8.21 -8.46 -7.88
C THR A 97 8.66 -9.41 -6.79
N SER A 98 8.06 -9.28 -5.61
CA SER A 98 8.22 -10.20 -4.49
C SER A 98 6.86 -10.79 -4.13
N VAL A 99 6.83 -12.11 -3.95
CA VAL A 99 5.60 -12.84 -3.59
C VAL A 99 5.89 -13.70 -2.38
N VAL A 100 5.21 -13.41 -1.29
CA VAL A 100 5.33 -14.13 -0.02
C VAL A 100 4.00 -14.84 0.24
N PRO A 101 3.96 -16.19 0.23
CA PRO A 101 2.77 -16.89 0.67
C PRO A 101 2.60 -16.75 2.19
N PHE A 102 1.38 -16.51 2.63
CA PHE A 102 1.02 -16.44 4.04
C PHE A 102 -0.08 -17.45 4.36
N GLY A 103 0.19 -18.35 5.29
CA GLY A 103 -0.68 -19.50 5.57
C GLY A 103 -0.87 -20.41 4.35
N SER A 104 -1.97 -21.16 4.32
CA SER A 104 -2.30 -22.06 3.21
C SER A 104 -2.95 -21.37 2.02
N SER A 105 -3.56 -20.20 2.23
CA SER A 105 -4.57 -19.64 1.32
C SER A 105 -4.31 -18.21 0.87
N PHE A 106 -3.28 -17.51 1.37
CA PHE A 106 -3.06 -16.09 1.05
C PHE A 106 -1.69 -15.82 0.42
N LEU A 107 -1.61 -14.72 -0.31
CA LEU A 107 -0.39 -14.16 -0.89
C LEU A 107 -0.27 -12.70 -0.49
N ASP A 108 0.93 -12.31 -0.06
CA ASP A 108 1.39 -10.93 0.02
C ASP A 108 2.31 -10.67 -1.17
N ILE A 109 1.90 -9.77 -2.05
CA ILE A 109 2.57 -9.45 -3.30
C ILE A 109 3.04 -8.00 -3.22
N THR A 110 4.35 -7.80 -3.31
CA THR A 110 4.96 -6.47 -3.40
C THR A 110 5.56 -6.28 -4.78
N ILE A 111 5.12 -5.24 -5.49
CA ILE A 111 5.62 -4.91 -6.83
C ILE A 111 6.17 -3.49 -6.82
N ILE A 112 7.37 -3.32 -7.38
CA ILE A 112 7.96 -2.03 -7.69
C ILE A 112 7.91 -1.88 -9.19
N ALA A 113 7.25 -0.84 -9.66
CA ALA A 113 7.17 -0.49 -11.08
C ALA A 113 7.69 0.93 -11.32
N GLU A 114 8.01 1.24 -12.57
CA GLU A 114 8.43 2.55 -13.03
C GLU A 114 7.48 3.04 -14.12
N LYS A 115 7.09 4.32 -14.04
CA LYS A 115 6.23 4.96 -15.04
C LYS A 115 7.06 5.43 -16.23
N GLU A 116 6.51 5.31 -17.44
CA GLU A 116 7.08 6.00 -18.59
C GLU A 116 6.88 7.53 -18.45
N LYS A 117 7.82 8.31 -18.99
CA LYS A 117 7.98 9.75 -18.71
C LYS A 117 6.75 10.62 -19.02
N GLU A 118 5.78 10.12 -19.77
CA GLU A 118 4.60 10.86 -20.23
C GLU A 118 3.28 10.43 -19.57
N PHE A 119 3.30 9.42 -18.69
CA PHE A 119 2.08 8.92 -18.04
C PHE A 119 1.92 9.46 -16.62
N SER A 120 0.90 10.30 -16.42
CA SER A 120 0.42 10.73 -15.10
C SER A 120 -0.87 9.99 -14.73
N LEU A 121 -0.77 8.70 -14.39
CA LEU A 121 -1.91 7.97 -13.83
C LEU A 121 -2.17 8.39 -12.39
N ALA A 122 -3.45 8.55 -12.05
CA ALA A 122 -3.83 8.78 -10.66
C ALA A 122 -3.70 7.46 -9.88
N VAL A 123 -3.20 7.53 -8.64
CA VAL A 123 -3.09 6.36 -7.74
C VAL A 123 -4.42 5.61 -7.62
N LYS A 124 -5.53 6.35 -7.63
CA LYS A 124 -6.89 5.80 -7.58
C LYS A 124 -7.18 4.88 -8.78
N GLU A 125 -6.74 5.24 -9.98
CA GLU A 125 -6.97 4.46 -11.20
C GLU A 125 -6.22 3.13 -11.15
N ILE A 126 -4.97 3.15 -10.68
CA ILE A 126 -4.15 1.97 -10.49
C ILE A 126 -4.81 1.00 -9.50
N VAL A 127 -5.20 1.50 -8.33
CA VAL A 127 -5.86 0.69 -7.29
C VAL A 127 -7.17 0.11 -7.81
N GLN A 128 -7.99 0.91 -8.51
CA GLN A 128 -9.29 0.48 -9.00
C GLN A 128 -9.18 -0.57 -10.12
N SER A 129 -8.22 -0.42 -11.04
CA SER A 129 -7.93 -1.41 -12.08
C SER A 129 -7.49 -2.75 -11.47
N LEU A 130 -6.55 -2.72 -10.52
CA LEU A 130 -6.08 -3.92 -9.84
C LEU A 130 -7.20 -4.59 -9.01
N TYR A 131 -8.03 -3.79 -8.33
CA TYR A 131 -9.17 -4.30 -7.57
C TYR A 131 -10.14 -5.09 -8.44
N ASN A 132 -10.44 -4.58 -9.65
CA ASN A 132 -11.32 -5.24 -10.61
C ASN A 132 -10.75 -6.58 -11.08
N VAL A 133 -9.43 -6.68 -11.28
CA VAL A 133 -8.78 -7.94 -11.68
C VAL A 133 -8.84 -8.98 -10.57
N LEU A 134 -8.67 -8.56 -9.31
CA LEU A 134 -8.75 -9.46 -8.18
C LEU A 134 -10.20 -9.94 -7.91
N HIS A 135 -11.21 -9.13 -8.20
CA HIS A 135 -12.62 -9.55 -8.08
C HIS A 135 -13.08 -10.44 -9.25
N ARG A 136 -12.67 -10.14 -10.49
CA ARG A 136 -13.04 -10.94 -11.69
C ARG A 136 -12.37 -12.31 -11.76
N ALA A 137 -11.41 -12.59 -10.90
CA ALA A 137 -10.75 -13.88 -10.83
C ALA A 137 -11.44 -14.87 -9.87
N ALA A 138 -12.57 -14.49 -9.27
CA ALA A 138 -13.42 -15.34 -8.43
C ALA A 138 -14.41 -16.12 -9.30
#